data_AF-A0A6V7RCR8-F1
#
_entry.id   AF-A0A6V7RCR8-F1
#
_cell.length_a   1.000
_cell.length_b   1.000
_cell.length_c   1.000
_cell.angle_alpha   90.00
_cell.angle_beta   90.00
_cell.angle_gamma   90.00
#
_symmetry.space_group_name_H-M   'P 1'
#
loop_
_entity.id
_entity.type
_entity.pdbx_description
1 polymer ?
#
loop_
_entity_poly.entity_id
_entity_poly.type
_entity_poly.pdbx_seq_one_letter_code
_entity_poly.pdbx_strand_id
1 'polypeptide(L)'
;MKRLIIIFTLLLVGCTTNGEDPVKEDTTQEENTITTNEDRTLYIVSFKEYVEDSELEAYGVTKDMIDGDMETLKMKSIFLTDEEKEKLESFDAVSYIEEDGEVSIPEGPSEKNNDAK
;
A
#
# COMPACT_ATOMS: atom_id res chain seq x y z
N MET A 1 30.14 22.12 4.96
CA MET A 1 29.33 21.11 5.69
C MET A 1 28.68 21.79 6.89
N LYS A 2 27.38 22.06 6.85
CA LYS A 2 26.62 22.62 7.97
C LYS A 2 25.57 21.59 8.35
N ARG A 3 25.77 20.93 9.50
CA ARG A 3 24.80 20.04 10.14
C ARG A 3 24.00 20.90 11.10
N LEU A 4 22.71 21.05 10.88
CA LEU A 4 21.77 21.62 11.84
C LEU A 4 21.08 20.46 12.54
N ILE A 5 21.48 20.23 13.78
CA ILE A 5 20.82 19.32 14.71
C ILE A 5 19.86 20.21 15.52
N ILE A 6 18.56 20.04 15.35
CA ILE A 6 17.54 20.69 16.19
C ILE A 6 17.15 19.67 17.26
N ILE A 7 17.72 19.86 18.46
CA ILE A 7 17.28 19.19 19.68
C ILE A 7 16.06 19.97 20.18
N PHE A 8 14.87 19.36 20.14
CA PHE A 8 13.68 19.94 20.75
C PHE A 8 13.50 19.32 22.14
N THR A 9 14.16 19.90 23.13
CA THR A 9 13.98 19.57 24.55
C THR A 9 12.75 20.28 25.12
N LEU A 10 11.81 19.47 25.63
CA LEU A 10 11.02 19.61 26.86
C LEU A 10 10.36 20.96 27.17
N LEU A 11 9.04 20.96 27.33
CA LEU A 11 8.36 21.65 28.43
C LEU A 11 7.02 20.96 28.76
N LEU A 12 7.07 20.00 29.67
CA LEU A 12 5.94 19.61 30.52
C LEU A 12 5.72 20.75 31.51
N VAL A 13 4.64 21.51 31.33
CA VAL A 13 4.15 22.46 32.34
C VAL A 13 2.77 21.99 32.78
N GLY A 14 2.70 21.41 33.98
CA GLY A 14 1.44 21.25 34.69
C GLY A 14 1.07 22.57 35.38
N CYS A 15 -0.20 22.96 35.31
CA CYS A 15 -0.82 23.97 36.16
C CYS A 15 -2.22 23.50 36.59
N THR A 16 -2.60 23.93 37.78
CA THR A 16 -3.64 23.39 38.67
C THR A 16 -4.98 24.11 38.58
N THR A 17 -6.09 23.36 38.74
CA THR A 17 -7.39 23.67 39.38
C THR A 17 -8.28 24.86 38.93
N ASN A 18 -9.53 24.50 38.62
CA ASN A 18 -10.82 25.20 38.64
C ASN A 18 -11.05 26.51 37.85
N GLY A 19 -11.95 26.40 36.86
CA GLY A 19 -12.70 27.51 36.26
C GLY A 19 -13.40 27.05 34.98
N GLU A 20 -14.72 26.97 35.01
CA GLU A 20 -15.60 26.56 33.90
C GLU A 20 -15.44 27.46 32.68
N ASP A 21 -14.99 26.89 31.57
CA ASP A 21 -15.34 27.26 30.19
C ASP A 21 -14.99 26.06 29.28
N PRO A 22 -15.88 25.61 28.39
CA PRO A 22 -15.61 24.45 27.55
C PRO A 22 -14.50 24.80 26.56
N VAL A 23 -13.33 24.24 26.82
CA VAL A 23 -12.22 24.14 25.87
C VAL A 23 -12.79 23.50 24.61
N LYS A 24 -12.89 24.28 23.54
CA LYS A 24 -12.94 23.72 22.19
C LYS A 24 -11.63 22.96 22.04
N GLU A 25 -11.70 21.64 22.18
CA GLU A 25 -10.66 20.75 21.69
C GLU A 25 -10.55 21.05 20.20
N ASP A 26 -9.51 21.79 19.84
CA ASP A 26 -8.99 21.80 18.49
C ASP A 26 -8.37 20.41 18.31
N THR A 27 -9.24 19.44 18.02
CA THR A 27 -8.84 18.14 17.51
C THR A 27 -8.18 18.45 16.18
N THR A 28 -6.87 18.67 16.21
CA THR A 28 -6.03 18.33 15.07
C THR A 28 -6.23 16.83 14.89
N GLN A 29 -7.25 16.48 14.12
CA GLN A 29 -7.28 15.22 13.40
C GLN A 29 -5.98 15.22 12.63
N GLU A 30 -4.98 14.49 13.13
CA GLU A 30 -4.15 13.72 12.22
C GLU A 30 -5.17 12.99 11.34
N GLU A 31 -5.37 13.53 10.15
CA GLU A 31 -5.90 12.81 9.02
C GLU A 31 -4.89 11.68 8.80
N ASN A 32 -5.01 10.64 9.61
CA ASN A 32 -4.55 9.32 9.29
C ASN A 32 -5.43 8.94 8.10
N THR A 33 -5.03 9.40 6.92
CA THR A 33 -5.67 9.06 5.67
C THR A 33 -5.50 7.56 5.59
N ILE A 34 -6.52 6.84 6.06
CA ILE A 34 -6.71 5.44 5.74
C ILE A 34 -6.95 5.51 4.24
N THR A 35 -5.89 5.40 3.46
CA THR A 35 -5.97 5.27 2.02
C THR A 35 -6.62 3.92 1.78
N THR A 36 -7.95 3.91 1.72
CA THR A 36 -8.70 2.74 1.31
C THR A 36 -8.23 2.39 -0.10
N ASN A 37 -8.07 1.10 -0.40
CA ASN A 37 -7.66 0.63 -1.74
C ASN A 37 -8.70 0.95 -2.84
N GLU A 38 -9.71 1.78 -2.55
CA GLU A 38 -10.80 2.13 -3.47
C GLU A 38 -10.31 2.91 -4.70
N ASP A 39 -9.18 3.64 -4.59
CA ASP A 39 -8.56 4.39 -5.70
C ASP A 39 -7.30 3.70 -6.26
N ARG A 40 -7.02 2.45 -5.87
CA ARG A 40 -5.81 1.72 -6.25
C ARG A 40 -6.13 0.50 -7.11
N THR A 41 -5.26 0.22 -8.07
CA THR A 41 -5.35 -0.95 -8.96
C THR A 41 -4.40 -2.03 -8.46
N LEU A 42 -4.80 -3.31 -8.54
CA LEU A 42 -3.94 -4.43 -8.20
C LEU A 42 -2.95 -4.69 -9.33
N TYR A 43 -1.66 -4.71 -9.00
CA TYR A 43 -0.58 -5.03 -9.93
C TYR A 43 0.19 -6.27 -9.47
N ILE A 44 0.64 -7.07 -10.42
CA ILE A 44 1.65 -8.11 -10.21
C ILE A 44 3.02 -7.49 -10.49
N VAL A 45 3.85 -7.38 -9.46
CA VAL A 45 5.20 -6.80 -9.53
C VAL A 45 6.22 -7.92 -9.44
N SER A 46 7.02 -8.07 -10.50
CA SER A 46 8.13 -9.01 -10.55
C SER A 46 9.45 -8.34 -10.22
N PHE A 47 10.31 -9.03 -9.47
CA PHE A 47 11.62 -8.53 -9.05
C PHE A 47 12.75 -9.43 -9.59
N LYS A 48 13.93 -8.83 -9.80
CA LYS A 48 15.16 -9.54 -10.22
C LYS A 48 15.68 -10.45 -9.09
N GLU A 49 15.46 -10.04 -7.86
CA GLU A 49 15.83 -10.74 -6.62
C GLU A 49 14.70 -10.68 -5.59
N TYR A 50 14.90 -11.32 -4.44
CA TYR A 50 13.95 -11.20 -3.34
C TYR A 50 14.05 -9.78 -2.76
N VAL A 51 12.90 -9.15 -2.51
CA VAL A 51 12.79 -7.78 -1.99
C VAL A 51 11.93 -7.82 -0.73
N GLU A 52 12.49 -7.32 0.37
CA GLU A 52 11.80 -7.18 1.65
C GLU A 52 10.77 -6.04 1.59
N ASP A 53 9.65 -6.16 2.31
CA ASP A 53 8.59 -5.12 2.32
C ASP A 53 9.15 -3.73 2.71
N SER A 54 10.12 -3.69 3.62
CA SER A 54 10.75 -2.45 4.08
C SER A 54 11.54 -1.70 2.98
N GLU A 55 11.96 -2.39 1.93
CA GLU A 55 12.65 -1.75 0.80
C GLU A 55 11.67 -1.02 -0.12
N LEU A 56 10.40 -1.46 -0.12
CA LEU A 56 9.33 -0.89 -0.94
C LEU A 56 8.75 0.39 -0.31
N GLU A 57 8.90 0.60 1.00
CA GLU A 57 8.47 1.82 1.70
C GLU A 57 9.15 3.08 1.12
N ALA A 58 10.39 2.95 0.65
CA ALA A 58 11.12 4.05 -0.01
C ALA A 58 10.46 4.50 -1.33
N TYR A 59 9.60 3.66 -1.91
CA TYR A 59 8.86 3.90 -3.15
C TYR A 59 7.38 4.19 -2.89
N GLY A 60 6.99 4.37 -1.62
CA GLY A 60 5.61 4.69 -1.24
C GLY A 60 4.69 3.48 -1.13
N VAL A 61 5.24 2.26 -1.12
CA VAL A 61 4.46 1.04 -0.91
C VAL A 61 4.55 0.63 0.55
N THR A 62 3.41 0.62 1.24
CA THR A 62 3.30 0.16 2.61
C THR A 62 2.83 -1.29 2.67
N LYS A 63 3.03 -1.95 3.81
CA LYS A 63 2.72 -3.38 3.97
C LYS A 63 1.24 -3.71 3.74
N ASP A 64 0.34 -2.83 4.09
CA ASP A 64 -1.12 -2.96 3.90
C ASP A 64 -1.56 -2.88 2.42
N MET A 65 -0.68 -2.41 1.53
CA MET A 65 -0.90 -2.40 0.09
C MET A 65 -0.52 -3.73 -0.58
N ILE A 66 0.21 -4.61 0.13
CA ILE A 66 0.67 -5.89 -0.40
C ILE A 66 -0.40 -6.96 -0.12
N ASP A 67 -1.08 -7.39 -1.17
CA ASP A 67 -2.11 -8.43 -1.11
C ASP A 67 -1.49 -9.84 -1.02
N GLY A 68 -0.36 -10.05 -1.71
CA GLY A 68 0.28 -11.36 -1.77
C GLY A 68 1.78 -11.28 -2.02
N ASP A 69 2.50 -12.26 -1.47
CA ASP A 69 3.93 -12.48 -1.68
C ASP A 69 4.17 -13.91 -2.20
N MET A 70 4.82 -13.99 -3.36
CA MET A 70 5.20 -15.23 -4.02
C MET A 70 6.74 -15.30 -4.09
N GLU A 71 7.38 -15.47 -2.93
CA GLU A 71 8.84 -15.43 -2.77
C GLU A 71 9.61 -16.29 -3.79
N THR A 72 9.12 -17.51 -4.07
CA THR A 72 9.76 -18.44 -5.01
C THR A 72 9.82 -17.89 -6.43
N LEU A 73 8.82 -17.07 -6.81
CA LEU A 73 8.74 -16.42 -8.10
C LEU A 73 9.30 -14.99 -8.08
N LYS A 74 9.67 -14.47 -6.90
CA LYS A 74 10.09 -13.08 -6.69
C LYS A 74 9.02 -12.12 -7.21
N MET A 75 7.76 -12.39 -6.86
CA MET A 75 6.63 -11.58 -7.26
C MET A 75 5.81 -11.17 -6.04
N LYS A 76 5.23 -9.97 -6.08
CA LYS A 76 4.25 -9.50 -5.10
C LYS A 76 3.03 -8.93 -5.82
N SER A 77 1.85 -9.15 -5.26
CA SER A 77 0.61 -8.50 -5.70
C SER A 77 0.42 -7.24 -4.84
N ILE A 78 0.39 -6.06 -5.46
CA ILE A 78 0.43 -4.78 -4.76
C ILE A 78 -0.64 -3.84 -5.31
N PHE A 79 -1.45 -3.26 -4.44
CA PHE A 79 -2.38 -2.17 -4.77
C PHE A 79 -1.60 -0.88 -4.96
N LEU A 80 -1.62 -0.30 -6.16
CA LEU A 80 -0.89 0.92 -6.50
C LEU A 80 -1.81 1.91 -7.22
N THR A 81 -1.61 3.19 -6.95
CA THR A 81 -1.99 4.29 -7.85
C THR A 81 -1.04 4.36 -9.04
N ASP A 82 -1.42 5.09 -10.09
CA ASP A 82 -0.54 5.34 -11.24
C ASP A 82 0.78 6.02 -10.83
N GLU A 83 0.76 6.92 -9.84
CA GLU A 83 1.94 7.61 -9.33
C GLU A 83 2.87 6.66 -8.55
N GLU A 84 2.31 5.82 -7.68
CA GLU A 84 3.07 4.81 -6.93
C GLU A 84 3.68 3.78 -7.88
N LYS A 85 2.95 3.38 -8.93
CA LYS A 85 3.45 2.51 -9.99
C LYS A 85 4.64 3.13 -10.73
N GLU A 86 4.52 4.37 -11.21
CA GLU A 86 5.62 5.07 -11.91
C GLU A 86 6.87 5.20 -11.02
N LYS A 87 6.69 5.48 -9.72
CA LYS A 87 7.79 5.49 -8.75
C LYS A 87 8.42 4.12 -8.61
N LEU A 88 7.62 3.06 -8.49
CA LEU A 88 8.11 1.69 -8.33
C LEU A 88 8.83 1.18 -9.58
N GLU A 89 8.42 1.59 -10.79
CA GLU A 89 9.14 1.27 -12.04
C GLU A 89 10.59 1.79 -12.06
N SER A 90 10.90 2.82 -11.26
CA SER A 90 12.27 3.34 -11.13
C SER A 90 13.17 2.52 -10.20
N PHE A 91 12.59 1.58 -9.44
CA PHE A 91 13.34 0.72 -8.54
C PHE A 91 14.16 -0.31 -9.35
N ASP A 92 15.49 -0.28 -9.22
CA ASP A 92 16.36 -1.17 -10.00
C ASP A 92 16.11 -2.67 -9.75
N ALA A 93 15.54 -3.06 -8.61
CA ALA A 93 15.18 -4.46 -8.37
C ALA A 93 13.92 -4.90 -9.14
N VAL A 94 13.07 -3.97 -9.61
CA VAL A 94 11.88 -4.30 -10.40
C VAL A 94 12.31 -4.78 -11.78
N SER A 95 11.73 -5.90 -12.21
CA SER A 95 11.93 -6.47 -13.54
C SER A 95 10.73 -6.23 -14.45
N TYR A 96 9.51 -6.29 -13.91
CA TYR A 96 8.27 -6.13 -14.66
C TYR A 96 7.10 -5.76 -13.74
N ILE A 97 6.14 -4.98 -14.25
CA ILE A 97 4.88 -4.64 -13.58
C ILE A 97 3.73 -4.83 -14.57
N GLU A 98 2.73 -5.60 -14.20
CA GLU A 98 1.49 -5.78 -14.96
C GLU A 98 0.26 -5.58 -14.07
N GLU A 99 -0.82 -5.05 -14.65
CA GLU A 99 -2.12 -4.96 -13.97
C GLU A 99 -2.71 -6.37 -13.87
N ASP A 100 -3.26 -6.73 -12.70
CA ASP A 100 -3.95 -8.02 -12.51
C ASP A 100 -5.27 -8.01 -13.29
N GLY A 101 -5.28 -8.73 -14.41
CA GLY A 101 -6.40 -8.73 -15.35
C GLY A 101 -7.39 -9.86 -15.08
N GLU A 102 -8.68 -9.56 -15.26
CA GLU A 102 -9.72 -10.60 -15.19
C GLU A 102 -9.60 -11.59 -16.36
N VAL A 103 -9.39 -12.86 -16.03
CA VAL A 103 -9.42 -13.96 -17.01
C VAL A 103 -10.77 -14.65 -16.99
N SER A 104 -11.51 -14.56 -18.10
CA SER A 104 -12.74 -15.34 -18.29
C SER A 104 -12.42 -16.78 -18.68
N ILE A 105 -13.00 -17.74 -17.98
CA ILE A 105 -12.98 -19.14 -18.41
C ILE A 105 -13.99 -19.28 -19.57
N PRO A 106 -13.56 -19.75 -20.76
CA PRO A 106 -14.49 -19.95 -21.87
C PRO A 106 -15.55 -21.00 -21.49
N GLU A 107 -16.79 -20.80 -21.94
CA GLU A 107 -17.86 -21.78 -21.75
C GLU A 107 -17.43 -23.12 -22.39
N GLY A 108 -17.26 -24.14 -21.55
CA GLY A 108 -16.93 -25.49 -21.99
C GLY A 108 -18.01 -26.06 -22.92
N PRO A 109 -17.71 -27.09 -23.72
CA PRO A 109 -18.70 -27.72 -24.57
C PRO A 109 -19.87 -28.20 -23.70
N SER A 110 -21.04 -27.62 -23.89
CA SER A 110 -22.26 -28.03 -23.20
C SER A 110 -22.50 -29.50 -23.53
N GLU A 111 -22.50 -30.37 -22.52
CA GLU A 111 -22.90 -31.76 -22.71
C GLU A 111 -24.30 -31.76 -23.31
N LYS A 112 -24.40 -32.15 -24.60
CA LYS A 112 -25.68 -32.54 -25.17
C LYS A 112 -26.07 -33.81 -24.44
N ASN A 113 -27.01 -33.69 -23.50
CA ASN A 113 -27.74 -34.83 -22.96
C ASN A 113 -28.28 -35.63 -24.15
N ASN A 114 -27.60 -36.73 -24.47
CA ASN A 114 -28.17 -37.76 -25.32
C ASN A 114 -29.19 -38.49 -24.45
N ASP A 115 -30.39 -37.92 -24.35
CA ASP A 115 -31.58 -38.68 -23.99
C ASP A 115 -31.81 -39.72 -25.09
N ALA A 116 -31.09 -40.83 -24.98
CA ALA A 116 -31.26 -42.02 -25.79
C ALA A 116 -32.55 -42.71 -25.35
N LYS A 117 -33.62 -42.30 -26.04
CA LYS A 117 -34.85 -42.99 -26.46
C LYS A 117 -35.04 -44.44 -26.03
#